data_AF-A0A3M1M5C1-F1
#
_entry.id   AF-A0A3M1M5C1-F1
#
_cell.length_a   1.000
_cell.length_b   1.000
_cell.length_c   1.000
_cell.angle_alpha   90.00
_cell.angle_beta   90.00
_cell.angle_gamma   90.00
#
_symmetry.space_group_name_H-M   'P 1'
#
loop_
_entity.id
_entity.type
_entity.pdbx_description
1 polymer ?
#
loop_
_entity_poly.entity_id
_entity_poly.type
_entity_poly.pdbx_seq_one_letter_code
_entity_poly.pdbx_strand_id
1 'polypeptide(L)'
;MIQAVASHDPQSPSTLHRFSRFSGADGQVWEQTKRLMAADITYIPSETFERSYTGEAAQVDAILGSLEESSGSIPRNLPPHLAALCGYRLLDASEESLLFREMNFLKYRAARIRASVDPSDPHPDLVITALRALDRASLIRDSLIRTNIRLAVSIARRFSDSPCSFDELLSEAIFVLMYSVEKFDSGRGFRFSTYAYRAISRHLYRMVTETARQESRMTRDAEDWAFEETLVAGSSPPAERFWTQLRGNLNDFLQKLDRRERFVVRCRYALGNHRTVKT
;
A
#
# COMPACT_ATOMS: atom_id res chain seq x y z
N MET A 1 -10.42 71.63 -11.00
CA MET A 1 -10.47 71.31 -9.55
C MET A 1 -10.67 69.80 -9.45
N ILE A 2 -9.64 68.94 -9.36
CA ILE A 2 -8.71 68.73 -8.21
C ILE A 2 -9.57 68.45 -6.95
N GLN A 3 -9.64 67.27 -6.32
CA GLN A 3 -8.55 66.41 -5.78
C GLN A 3 -9.06 65.05 -5.23
N ALA A 4 -8.18 64.01 -5.26
CA ALA A 4 -7.88 62.92 -4.29
C ALA A 4 -9.01 62.14 -3.57
N VAL A 5 -9.14 60.80 -3.54
CA VAL A 5 -8.23 59.65 -3.26
C VAL A 5 -7.42 59.76 -1.95
N ALA A 6 -7.91 59.10 -0.89
CA ALA A 6 -7.14 58.51 0.24
C ALA A 6 -8.15 57.82 1.21
N SER A 7 -8.31 56.49 1.17
CA SER A 7 -7.62 55.50 2.02
C SER A 7 -8.07 55.45 3.49
N HIS A 8 -8.90 54.45 3.85
CA HIS A 8 -8.59 53.46 4.90
C HIS A 8 -9.71 52.40 5.05
N ASP A 9 -9.38 51.16 4.68
CA ASP A 9 -9.89 49.90 5.23
C ASP A 9 -9.25 49.68 6.64
N PRO A 10 -9.58 48.64 7.45
CA PRO A 10 -10.83 47.93 7.76
C PRO A 10 -11.04 47.81 9.30
N GLN A 11 -12.03 47.01 9.71
CA GLN A 11 -12.13 46.22 10.96
C GLN A 11 -13.35 46.50 11.86
N SER A 12 -14.32 45.60 11.69
CA SER A 12 -15.30 45.12 12.67
C SER A 12 -14.69 44.87 14.05
N PRO A 13 -15.48 44.94 15.14
CA PRO A 13 -15.89 43.69 15.76
C PRO A 13 -17.25 43.78 16.47
N SER A 14 -18.28 43.11 15.96
CA SER A 14 -19.52 42.93 16.73
C SER A 14 -20.36 41.77 16.20
N THR A 15 -19.82 40.56 16.25
CA THR A 15 -20.62 39.32 16.11
C THR A 15 -20.02 38.13 16.88
N LEU A 16 -19.39 38.39 18.03
CA LEU A 16 -18.85 37.36 18.92
C LEU A 16 -19.40 37.48 20.34
N HIS A 17 -20.73 37.40 20.49
CA HIS A 17 -21.34 37.12 21.79
C HIS A 17 -22.54 36.20 21.65
N ARG A 18 -22.28 34.93 21.31
CA ARG A 18 -23.14 33.80 21.66
C ARG A 18 -22.31 32.54 21.92
N PHE A 19 -21.28 32.67 22.76
CA PHE A 19 -20.61 31.54 23.39
C PHE A 19 -20.97 31.54 24.87
N SER A 20 -22.23 31.26 25.17
CA SER A 20 -22.65 30.94 26.53
C SER A 20 -22.20 29.51 26.84
N ARG A 21 -21.20 29.39 27.72
CA ARG A 21 -20.93 28.24 28.59
C ARG A 21 -21.45 26.90 28.05
N PHE A 22 -20.66 26.21 27.23
CA PHE A 22 -20.87 24.79 26.97
C PHE A 22 -20.80 24.06 28.30
N SER A 23 -21.89 23.38 28.68
CA SER A 23 -21.83 22.35 29.72
C SER A 23 -20.81 21.30 29.29
N GLY A 24 -20.14 20.62 30.22
CA GLY A 24 -19.19 19.55 29.87
C GLY A 24 -19.81 18.46 28.98
N ALA A 25 -21.12 18.26 29.10
CA ALA A 25 -21.90 17.35 28.25
C ALA A 25 -22.03 17.85 26.80
N ASP A 26 -22.27 19.15 26.59
CA ASP A 26 -22.43 19.74 25.25
C ASP A 26 -21.09 19.71 24.47
N GLY A 27 -19.97 19.89 25.18
CA GLY A 27 -18.63 19.77 24.61
C GLY A 27 -18.29 18.34 24.17
N GLN A 28 -18.75 17.33 24.92
CA GLN A 28 -18.55 15.92 24.58
C GLN A 28 -19.36 15.51 23.35
N VAL A 29 -20.62 15.95 23.24
CA VAL A 29 -21.47 15.68 22.08
C VAL A 29 -20.90 16.33 20.83
N TRP A 30 -20.38 17.55 20.94
CA TRP A 30 -19.68 18.23 19.84
C TRP A 30 -18.48 17.44 19.33
N GLU A 31 -17.59 16.97 20.22
CA GLU A 31 -16.40 16.20 19.83
C GLU A 31 -16.78 14.85 19.20
N GLN A 32 -17.81 14.19 19.73
CA GLN A 32 -18.35 12.97 19.15
C GLN A 32 -18.94 13.20 17.74
N THR A 33 -19.66 14.30 17.56
CA THR A 33 -20.21 14.70 16.26
C THR A 33 -19.10 14.97 15.25
N LYS A 34 -18.07 15.71 15.67
CA LYS A 34 -16.88 15.98 14.86
C LYS A 34 -16.17 14.70 14.45
N ARG A 35 -16.01 13.74 15.38
CA ARG A 35 -15.44 12.42 15.10
C ARG A 35 -16.29 11.64 14.09
N LEU A 36 -17.61 11.66 14.22
CA LEU A 36 -18.53 10.99 13.28
C LEU A 36 -18.45 11.60 11.87
N MET A 37 -18.35 12.93 11.77
CA MET A 37 -18.24 13.62 10.48
C MET A 37 -16.87 13.42 9.82
N ALA A 38 -15.80 13.31 10.61
CA ALA A 38 -14.45 13.03 10.11
C ALA A 38 -14.22 11.56 9.72
N ALA A 39 -15.08 10.63 10.17
CA ALA A 39 -14.92 9.21 9.88
C ALA A 39 -15.12 8.92 8.39
N ASP A 40 -14.16 8.23 7.76
CA ASP A 40 -14.34 7.68 6.42
C ASP A 40 -15.15 6.39 6.50
N ILE A 41 -16.40 6.43 6.02
CA ILE A 41 -17.35 5.32 6.10
C ILE A 41 -17.56 4.77 4.70
N THR A 42 -16.68 3.85 4.30
CA THR A 42 -16.81 3.07 3.08
C THR A 42 -17.44 1.71 3.38
N TYR A 43 -18.50 1.37 2.65
CA TYR A 43 -19.21 0.10 2.78
C TYR A 43 -19.64 -0.44 1.42
N ILE A 44 -19.87 -1.74 1.34
CA ILE A 44 -20.39 -2.41 0.15
C ILE A 44 -21.91 -2.53 0.29
N PRO A 45 -22.71 -1.93 -0.61
CA PRO A 45 -24.17 -1.96 -0.50
C PRO A 45 -24.71 -3.36 -0.79
N SER A 46 -25.79 -3.72 -0.10
CA SER A 46 -26.58 -4.93 -0.34
C SER A 46 -28.06 -4.60 -0.32
N GLU A 47 -28.84 -5.21 -1.21
CA GLU A 47 -30.28 -4.99 -1.35
C GLU A 47 -31.06 -5.32 -0.06
N THR A 48 -30.52 -6.19 0.79
CA THR A 48 -31.15 -6.61 2.04
C THR A 48 -31.09 -5.54 3.14
N PHE A 49 -30.15 -4.60 3.06
CA PHE A 49 -29.93 -3.58 4.10
C PHE A 49 -31.07 -2.58 4.24
N GLU A 50 -31.79 -2.31 3.14
CA GLU A 50 -32.90 -1.34 3.13
C GLU A 50 -34.24 -1.96 3.54
N ARG A 51 -34.44 -3.26 3.28
CA ARG A 51 -35.78 -3.86 3.31
C ARG A 51 -36.05 -4.79 4.49
N SER A 52 -35.05 -5.47 5.04
CA SER A 52 -35.33 -6.60 5.96
C SER A 52 -34.24 -6.95 6.97
N TYR A 53 -33.00 -6.49 6.78
CA TYR A 53 -31.91 -6.89 7.66
C TYR A 53 -31.89 -6.07 8.95
N THR A 54 -32.13 -6.71 10.10
CA THR A 54 -32.11 -6.09 11.43
C THR A 54 -30.77 -6.24 12.16
N GLY A 55 -29.84 -7.04 11.60
CA GLY A 55 -28.56 -7.38 12.21
C GLY A 55 -28.59 -8.77 12.85
N GLU A 56 -27.48 -9.49 12.75
CA GLU A 56 -27.28 -10.84 13.33
C GLU A 56 -26.33 -10.78 14.53
N ALA A 57 -26.46 -9.74 15.35
CA ALA A 57 -25.54 -9.43 16.44
C ALA A 57 -25.26 -10.62 17.38
N ALA A 58 -26.28 -11.39 17.77
CA ALA A 58 -26.09 -12.54 18.66
C ALA A 58 -25.22 -13.66 18.07
N GLN A 59 -25.37 -13.93 16.77
CA GLN A 59 -24.56 -14.94 16.07
C GLN A 59 -23.13 -14.44 15.86
N VAL A 60 -22.98 -13.16 15.52
CA VAL A 60 -21.69 -12.48 15.40
C VAL A 60 -20.94 -12.53 16.73
N ASP A 61 -21.62 -12.21 17.84
CA ASP A 61 -21.03 -12.22 19.18
C ASP A 61 -20.56 -13.63 19.58
N ALA A 62 -21.36 -14.66 19.28
CA ALA A 62 -20.98 -16.05 19.52
C ALA A 62 -19.75 -16.46 18.68
N ILE A 63 -19.70 -16.08 17.40
CA ILE A 63 -18.56 -16.35 16.53
C ILE A 63 -17.32 -15.66 17.10
N LEU A 64 -17.39 -14.35 17.38
CA LEU A 64 -16.25 -13.59 17.89
C LEU A 64 -15.73 -14.13 19.23
N GLY A 65 -16.62 -14.56 20.12
CA GLY A 65 -16.22 -15.20 21.39
C GLY A 65 -15.49 -16.53 21.19
N SER A 66 -15.83 -17.28 20.15
CA SER A 66 -15.18 -18.57 19.83
C SER A 66 -13.83 -18.44 19.11
N LEU A 67 -13.43 -17.26 18.64
CA LEU A 67 -12.24 -17.09 17.79
C LEU A 67 -10.92 -17.23 18.56
N GLU A 68 -10.93 -16.95 19.87
CA GLU A 68 -9.75 -17.05 20.75
C GLU A 68 -9.49 -18.49 21.22
N GLU A 69 -10.46 -19.40 21.08
CA GLU A 69 -10.31 -20.81 21.45
C GLU A 69 -9.51 -21.57 20.38
N SER A 70 -8.21 -21.71 20.64
CA SER A 70 -7.21 -22.27 19.73
C SER A 70 -7.33 -23.78 19.51
N SER A 71 -7.34 -24.23 18.25
CA SER A 71 -7.03 -25.63 17.88
C SER A 71 -6.46 -25.77 16.45
N GLY A 72 -5.79 -24.73 15.93
CA GLY A 72 -5.17 -24.76 14.60
C GLY A 72 -3.68 -25.09 14.63
N SER A 73 -3.23 -26.01 13.76
CA SER A 73 -1.80 -26.28 13.51
C SER A 73 -1.06 -25.00 13.11
N ILE A 74 -0.23 -24.47 14.01
CA ILE A 74 0.69 -23.36 13.75
C ILE A 74 1.69 -23.81 12.65
N PRO A 75 2.00 -22.98 11.64
CA PRO A 75 3.01 -23.37 10.65
C PRO A 75 4.37 -23.57 11.36
N ARG A 76 5.09 -24.65 11.02
CA ARG A 76 6.35 -25.00 11.68
C ARG A 76 7.42 -23.92 11.41
N ASN A 77 8.23 -23.63 12.43
CA ASN A 77 9.33 -22.66 12.43
C ASN A 77 8.91 -21.20 12.15
N LEU A 78 7.99 -20.64 12.93
CA LEU A 78 7.76 -19.20 12.98
C LEU A 78 8.37 -18.61 14.27
N PRO A 79 8.92 -17.38 14.21
CA PRO A 79 9.20 -16.59 15.41
C PRO A 79 8.00 -16.52 16.36
N PRO A 80 8.23 -16.43 17.69
CA PRO A 80 7.17 -16.50 18.69
C PRO A 80 6.11 -15.40 18.52
N HIS A 81 6.50 -14.20 18.08
CA HIS A 81 5.58 -13.10 17.82
C HIS A 81 4.62 -13.41 16.65
N LEU A 82 5.07 -14.11 15.60
CA LEU A 82 4.21 -14.51 14.48
C LEU A 82 3.33 -15.72 14.82
N ALA A 83 3.83 -16.62 15.66
CA ALA A 83 3.06 -17.75 16.14
C ALA A 83 1.81 -17.29 16.93
N ALA A 84 1.96 -16.25 17.77
CA ALA A 84 0.85 -15.65 18.50
C ALA A 84 -0.22 -15.06 17.55
N LEU A 85 0.20 -14.39 16.47
CA LEU A 85 -0.73 -13.83 15.47
C LEU A 85 -1.50 -14.91 14.69
N CYS A 86 -0.97 -16.14 14.62
CA CYS A 86 -1.56 -17.26 13.90
C CYS A 86 -2.45 -18.16 14.76
N GLY A 87 -2.70 -17.79 16.03
CA GLY A 87 -3.44 -18.62 16.99
C GLY A 87 -4.96 -18.69 16.81
N TYR A 88 -5.53 -17.84 15.95
CA TYR A 88 -6.98 -17.73 15.76
C TYR A 88 -7.57 -18.93 15.01
N ARG A 89 -8.80 -19.30 15.40
CA ARG A 89 -9.60 -20.33 14.69
C ARG A 89 -9.89 -19.89 13.26
N LEU A 90 -9.86 -20.83 12.32
CA LEU A 90 -10.28 -20.60 10.93
C LEU A 90 -11.80 -20.46 10.85
N LEU A 91 -12.27 -19.46 10.09
CA LEU A 91 -13.68 -19.24 9.82
C LEU A 91 -14.20 -20.17 8.71
N ASP A 92 -15.44 -20.62 8.87
CA ASP A 92 -16.18 -21.27 7.79
C ASP A 92 -16.73 -20.24 6.76
N ALA A 93 -17.16 -20.70 5.58
CA ALA A 93 -17.75 -19.87 4.53
C ALA A 93 -19.00 -19.10 5.02
N SER A 94 -19.81 -19.78 5.82
CA SER A 94 -21.04 -19.23 6.39
C SER A 94 -20.72 -18.11 7.39
N GLU A 95 -19.78 -18.38 8.30
CA GLU A 95 -19.29 -17.42 9.31
C GLU A 95 -18.62 -16.21 8.66
N GLU A 96 -17.76 -16.42 7.64
CA GLU A 96 -17.16 -15.34 6.84
C GLU A 96 -18.24 -14.44 6.25
N SER A 97 -19.20 -15.03 5.54
CA SER A 97 -20.29 -14.30 4.89
C SER A 97 -21.10 -13.46 5.87
N LEU A 98 -21.40 -14.03 7.04
CA LEU A 98 -22.14 -13.39 8.12
C LEU A 98 -21.36 -12.21 8.72
N LEU A 99 -20.09 -12.39 9.05
CA LEU A 99 -19.25 -11.31 9.59
C LEU A 99 -19.08 -10.15 8.59
N PHE A 100 -18.81 -10.45 7.31
CA PHE A 100 -18.71 -9.42 6.27
C PHE A 100 -20.02 -8.68 6.07
N ARG A 101 -21.16 -9.39 6.10
CA ARG A 101 -22.49 -8.78 5.97
C ARG A 101 -22.78 -7.87 7.16
N GLU A 102 -22.55 -8.32 8.38
CA GLU A 102 -22.79 -7.52 9.58
C GLU A 102 -21.90 -6.28 9.61
N MET A 103 -20.60 -6.44 9.33
CA MET A 103 -19.66 -5.31 9.26
C MET A 103 -20.15 -4.23 8.28
N ASN A 104 -20.58 -4.64 7.07
CA ASN A 104 -21.08 -3.70 6.06
C ASN A 104 -22.42 -3.08 6.47
N PHE A 105 -23.31 -3.83 7.12
CA PHE A 105 -24.58 -3.31 7.63
C PHE A 105 -24.38 -2.24 8.70
N LEU A 106 -23.47 -2.46 9.65
CA LEU A 106 -23.15 -1.49 10.70
C LEU A 106 -22.59 -0.19 10.11
N LYS A 107 -21.70 -0.30 9.12
CA LYS A 107 -21.17 0.86 8.39
C LYS A 107 -22.27 1.58 7.59
N TYR A 108 -23.16 0.85 6.92
CA TYR A 108 -24.32 1.42 6.23
C TYR A 108 -25.23 2.20 7.19
N ARG A 109 -25.56 1.62 8.35
CA ARG A 109 -26.35 2.29 9.39
C ARG A 109 -25.67 3.56 9.90
N ALA A 110 -24.38 3.50 10.19
CA ALA A 110 -23.62 4.67 10.62
C ALA A 110 -23.59 5.75 9.53
N ALA A 111 -23.42 5.38 8.26
CA ALA A 111 -23.44 6.31 7.13
C ALA A 111 -24.82 6.98 6.97
N ARG A 112 -25.90 6.22 7.14
CA ARG A 112 -27.27 6.75 7.11
C ARG A 112 -27.54 7.72 8.25
N ILE A 113 -27.14 7.36 9.47
CA ILE A 113 -27.29 8.26 10.62
C ILE A 113 -26.47 9.53 10.41
N ARG A 114 -25.21 9.41 9.97
CA ARG A 114 -24.36 10.56 9.64
C ARG A 114 -25.02 11.49 8.62
N ALA A 115 -25.67 10.95 7.60
CA ALA A 115 -26.38 11.74 6.59
C ALA A 115 -27.64 12.45 7.13
N SER A 116 -28.24 11.93 8.21
CA SER A 116 -29.42 12.53 8.86
C SER A 116 -29.10 13.51 10.00
N VAL A 117 -27.85 13.55 10.46
CA VAL A 117 -27.43 14.40 11.58
C VAL A 117 -26.97 15.75 11.06
N ASP A 118 -27.63 16.81 11.49
CA ASP A 118 -27.20 18.18 11.23
C ASP A 118 -26.03 18.57 12.15
N PRO A 119 -24.91 19.08 11.62
CA PRO A 119 -23.75 19.47 12.45
C PRO A 119 -24.03 20.59 13.46
N SER A 120 -25.07 21.40 13.22
CA SER A 120 -25.41 22.55 14.06
C SER A 120 -26.35 22.19 15.22
N ASP A 121 -27.08 21.09 15.12
CA ASP A 121 -27.96 20.59 16.19
C ASP A 121 -27.91 19.05 16.23
N PRO A 122 -26.81 18.48 16.74
CA PRO A 122 -26.63 17.04 16.75
C PRO A 122 -27.51 16.39 17.82
N HIS A 123 -28.39 15.49 17.40
CA HIS A 123 -29.10 14.63 18.35
C HIS A 123 -28.12 13.65 19.02
N PRO A 124 -27.87 13.73 20.34
CA PRO A 124 -26.79 13.01 21.01
C PRO A 124 -26.94 11.49 20.89
N ASP A 125 -28.15 10.97 21.04
CA ASP A 125 -28.40 9.52 20.96
C ASP A 125 -28.10 8.95 19.57
N LEU A 126 -28.37 9.70 18.50
CA LEU A 126 -28.08 9.27 17.12
C LEU A 126 -26.56 9.22 16.89
N VAL A 127 -25.84 10.25 17.34
CA VAL A 127 -24.38 10.30 17.24
C VAL A 127 -23.73 9.15 17.99
N ILE A 128 -24.15 8.90 19.24
CA ILE A 128 -23.65 7.79 20.07
C ILE A 128 -23.95 6.45 19.40
N THR A 129 -25.15 6.28 18.85
CA THR A 129 -25.54 5.04 18.15
C THR A 129 -24.69 4.79 16.91
N ALA A 130 -24.42 5.83 16.11
CA ALA A 130 -23.57 5.71 14.93
C ALA A 130 -22.12 5.37 15.29
N LEU A 131 -21.55 6.04 16.30
CA LEU A 131 -20.20 5.75 16.78
C LEU A 131 -20.07 4.31 17.31
N ARG A 132 -21.05 3.84 18.09
CA ARG A 132 -21.09 2.44 18.56
C ARG A 132 -21.14 1.45 17.40
N ALA A 133 -21.90 1.76 16.35
CA ALA A 133 -21.94 0.91 15.15
C ALA A 133 -20.58 0.87 14.43
N LEU A 134 -19.87 2.00 14.34
CA LEU A 134 -18.52 2.06 13.75
C LEU A 134 -17.48 1.32 14.60
N ASP A 135 -17.52 1.48 15.92
CA ASP A 135 -16.63 0.76 16.84
C ASP A 135 -16.88 -0.76 16.71
N ARG A 136 -18.15 -1.19 16.64
CA ARG A 136 -18.49 -2.60 16.44
C ARG A 136 -18.04 -3.13 15.07
N ALA A 137 -18.23 -2.36 14.00
CA ALA A 137 -17.73 -2.73 12.68
C ALA A 137 -16.19 -2.86 12.68
N SER A 138 -15.49 -2.02 13.43
CA SER A 138 -14.04 -2.08 13.58
C SER A 138 -13.58 -3.35 14.31
N LEU A 139 -14.30 -3.77 15.36
CA LEU A 139 -14.02 -5.04 16.04
C LEU A 139 -14.19 -6.25 15.11
N ILE A 140 -15.23 -6.26 14.29
CA ILE A 140 -15.45 -7.33 13.29
C ILE A 140 -14.33 -7.31 12.24
N ARG A 141 -13.97 -6.11 11.74
CA ARG A 141 -12.86 -5.93 10.78
C ARG A 141 -11.56 -6.50 11.34
N ASP A 142 -11.20 -6.17 12.57
CA ASP A 142 -9.97 -6.65 13.20
C ASP A 142 -9.98 -8.18 13.38
N SER A 143 -11.12 -8.75 13.74
CA SER A 143 -11.28 -10.20 13.89
C SER A 143 -11.14 -10.94 12.56
N LEU A 144 -11.71 -10.40 11.48
CA LEU A 144 -11.54 -10.89 10.11
C LEU A 144 -10.08 -10.85 9.66
N ILE A 145 -9.36 -9.75 9.96
CA ILE A 145 -7.94 -9.63 9.65
C ILE A 145 -7.14 -10.70 10.40
N ARG A 146 -7.29 -10.78 11.74
CA ARG A 146 -6.52 -11.69 12.60
C ARG A 146 -6.69 -13.15 12.19
N THR A 147 -7.92 -13.56 11.90
CA THR A 147 -8.21 -14.93 11.43
C THR A 147 -7.51 -15.27 10.11
N ASN A 148 -7.24 -14.27 9.27
CA ASN A 148 -6.64 -14.45 7.95
C ASN A 148 -5.14 -14.12 7.90
N ILE A 149 -4.48 -13.75 9.01
CA ILE A 149 -3.03 -13.48 9.03
C ILE A 149 -2.23 -14.71 8.56
N ARG A 150 -2.68 -15.92 8.92
CA ARG A 150 -2.07 -17.19 8.49
C ARG A 150 -1.93 -17.29 6.97
N LEU A 151 -2.92 -16.77 6.23
CA LEU A 151 -2.90 -16.72 4.77
C LEU A 151 -1.80 -15.77 4.28
N ALA A 152 -1.73 -14.55 4.83
CA ALA A 152 -0.70 -13.57 4.46
C ALA A 152 0.71 -14.11 4.68
N VAL A 153 0.96 -14.74 5.84
CA VAL A 153 2.24 -15.41 6.14
C VAL A 153 2.57 -16.49 5.10
N SER A 154 1.59 -17.34 4.75
CA SER A 154 1.81 -18.41 3.77
C SER A 154 2.13 -17.88 2.37
N ILE A 155 1.58 -16.73 1.99
CA ILE A 155 1.84 -16.09 0.69
C ILE A 155 3.21 -15.41 0.71
N ALA A 156 3.52 -14.64 1.75
CA ALA A 156 4.80 -13.93 1.91
C ALA A 156 6.00 -14.90 1.88
N ARG A 157 5.86 -16.09 2.50
CA ARG A 157 6.89 -17.14 2.48
C ARG A 157 7.26 -17.60 1.07
N ARG A 158 6.38 -17.47 0.07
CA ARG A 158 6.67 -17.86 -1.32
C ARG A 158 7.60 -16.87 -2.03
N PHE A 159 7.82 -15.70 -1.45
CA PHE A 159 8.69 -14.65 -1.96
C PHE A 159 9.97 -14.49 -1.11
N SER A 160 10.31 -15.46 -0.26
CA SER A 160 11.49 -15.38 0.63
C SER A 160 12.82 -15.30 -0.11
N ASP A 161 12.90 -15.84 -1.33
CA ASP A 161 14.12 -15.88 -2.14
C ASP A 161 14.32 -14.58 -2.97
N SER A 162 13.60 -13.52 -2.60
CA SER A 162 13.64 -12.22 -3.26
C SER A 162 14.61 -11.26 -2.55
N PRO A 163 14.98 -10.11 -3.16
CA PRO A 163 15.82 -9.11 -2.49
C PRO A 163 15.15 -8.45 -1.27
N CYS A 164 13.83 -8.58 -1.13
CA CYS A 164 13.10 -8.02 0.00
C CYS A 164 13.20 -8.93 1.23
N SER A 165 13.34 -8.32 2.41
CA SER A 165 13.31 -9.07 3.67
C SER A 165 11.93 -9.71 3.90
N PHE A 166 11.90 -10.84 4.62
CA PHE A 166 10.63 -11.52 4.94
C PHE A 166 9.68 -10.62 5.75
N ASP A 167 10.22 -9.80 6.65
CA ASP A 167 9.43 -8.90 7.50
C ASP A 167 8.81 -7.75 6.69
N GLU A 168 9.50 -7.23 5.68
CA GLU A 168 8.92 -6.28 4.71
C GLU A 168 7.79 -6.93 3.90
N LEU A 169 8.04 -8.11 3.33
CA LEU A 169 7.03 -8.85 2.56
C LEU A 169 5.79 -9.15 3.40
N LEU A 170 5.98 -9.53 4.66
CA LEU A 170 4.89 -9.83 5.57
C LEU A 170 4.11 -8.58 5.96
N SER A 171 4.79 -7.48 6.26
CA SER A 171 4.14 -6.21 6.62
C SER A 171 3.27 -5.71 5.48
N GLU A 172 3.78 -5.76 4.25
CA GLU A 172 3.06 -5.39 3.03
C GLU A 172 1.91 -6.36 2.72
N ALA A 173 2.09 -7.65 2.96
CA ALA A 173 1.02 -8.63 2.82
C ALA A 173 -0.13 -8.39 3.82
N ILE A 174 0.19 -8.06 5.08
CA ILE A 174 -0.80 -7.71 6.11
C ILE A 174 -1.53 -6.41 5.72
N PHE A 175 -0.82 -5.40 5.23
CA PHE A 175 -1.43 -4.17 4.75
C PHE A 175 -2.46 -4.43 3.63
N VAL A 176 -2.09 -5.21 2.61
CA VAL A 176 -3.01 -5.58 1.52
C VAL A 176 -4.16 -6.44 2.02
N LEU A 177 -3.92 -7.30 3.00
CA LEU A 177 -4.97 -8.10 3.64
C LEU A 177 -6.02 -7.19 4.29
N MET A 178 -5.59 -6.18 5.07
CA MET A 178 -6.49 -5.20 5.70
C MET A 178 -7.36 -4.50 4.67
N TYR A 179 -6.75 -4.01 3.58
CA TYR A 179 -7.48 -3.38 2.48
C TYR A 179 -8.44 -4.35 1.76
N SER A 180 -8.03 -5.61 1.62
CA SER A 180 -8.86 -6.65 1.02
C SER A 180 -10.11 -6.92 1.85
N VAL A 181 -10.02 -6.90 3.18
CA VAL A 181 -11.17 -7.03 4.08
C VAL A 181 -12.17 -5.89 3.87
N GLU A 182 -11.69 -4.66 3.67
CA GLU A 182 -12.57 -3.50 3.44
C GLU A 182 -13.31 -3.55 2.10
N LYS A 183 -12.72 -4.18 1.09
CA LYS A 183 -13.25 -4.23 -0.28
C LYS A 183 -13.93 -5.53 -0.68
N PHE A 184 -13.93 -6.52 0.20
CA PHE A 184 -14.46 -7.83 -0.13
C PHE A 184 -16.00 -7.87 -0.07
N ASP A 185 -16.59 -8.34 -1.16
CA ASP A 185 -18.03 -8.49 -1.33
C ASP A 185 -18.44 -9.96 -1.14
N SER A 186 -19.03 -10.27 0.02
CA SER A 186 -19.54 -11.62 0.34
C SER A 186 -20.79 -11.99 -0.46
N GLY A 187 -21.50 -11.03 -1.05
CA GLY A 187 -22.70 -11.27 -1.86
C GLY A 187 -22.42 -12.05 -3.15
N ARG A 188 -21.15 -12.10 -3.59
CA ARG A 188 -20.74 -12.80 -4.82
C ARG A 188 -20.54 -14.31 -4.64
N GLY A 189 -20.57 -14.82 -3.41
CA GLY A 189 -20.45 -16.26 -3.13
C GLY A 189 -19.04 -16.86 -3.29
N PHE A 190 -17.99 -16.04 -3.40
CA PHE A 190 -16.60 -16.52 -3.38
C PHE A 190 -16.04 -16.54 -1.95
N ARG A 191 -15.06 -17.40 -1.67
CA ARG A 191 -14.33 -17.36 -0.38
C ARG A 191 -13.40 -16.14 -0.32
N PHE A 192 -13.29 -15.53 0.85
CA PHE A 192 -12.39 -14.40 1.06
C PHE A 192 -10.93 -14.73 0.73
N SER A 193 -10.49 -15.93 1.11
CA SER A 193 -9.13 -16.42 0.83
C SER A 193 -8.76 -16.39 -0.66
N THR A 194 -9.72 -16.65 -1.55
CA THR A 194 -9.50 -16.61 -3.01
C THR A 194 -9.24 -15.18 -3.49
N TYR A 195 -10.01 -14.22 -2.98
CA TYR A 195 -9.84 -12.81 -3.30
C TYR A 195 -8.52 -12.25 -2.72
N ALA A 196 -8.28 -12.48 -1.43
CA ALA A 196 -7.10 -12.01 -0.72
C ALA A 196 -5.81 -12.58 -1.32
N TYR A 197 -5.79 -13.86 -1.68
CA TYR A 197 -4.63 -14.49 -2.32
C TYR A 197 -4.21 -13.75 -3.60
N ARG A 198 -5.18 -13.40 -4.46
CA ARG A 198 -4.91 -12.69 -5.72
C ARG A 198 -4.42 -11.27 -5.48
N ALA A 199 -5.00 -10.57 -4.50
CA ALA A 199 -4.61 -9.21 -4.15
C ALA A 199 -3.17 -9.17 -3.59
N ILE A 200 -2.89 -10.00 -2.59
CA ILE A 200 -1.58 -10.08 -1.92
C ILE A 200 -0.51 -10.53 -2.91
N SER A 201 -0.73 -11.64 -3.64
CA SER A 201 0.27 -12.17 -4.56
C SER A 201 0.64 -11.16 -5.65
N ARG A 202 -0.34 -10.42 -6.17
CA ARG A 202 -0.10 -9.38 -7.19
C ARG A 202 0.71 -8.22 -6.61
N HIS A 203 0.38 -7.77 -5.41
CA HIS A 203 1.10 -6.68 -4.75
C HIS A 203 2.55 -7.05 -4.47
N LEU A 204 2.79 -8.19 -3.82
CA LEU A 204 4.14 -8.66 -3.51
C LEU A 204 4.96 -8.88 -4.77
N TYR A 205 4.38 -9.46 -5.82
CA TYR A 205 5.07 -9.60 -7.10
C TYR A 205 5.52 -8.25 -7.67
N ARG A 206 4.63 -7.24 -7.67
CA ARG A 206 4.99 -5.90 -8.15
C ARG A 206 6.10 -5.27 -7.31
N MET A 207 5.98 -5.35 -5.99
CA MET A 207 6.97 -4.82 -5.06
C MET A 207 8.34 -5.45 -5.29
N VAL A 208 8.42 -6.78 -5.29
CA VAL A 208 9.68 -7.51 -5.54
C VAL A 208 10.29 -7.13 -6.88
N THR A 209 9.49 -7.04 -7.94
CA THR A 209 10.02 -6.63 -9.26
C THR A 209 10.51 -5.19 -9.29
N GLU A 210 9.90 -4.29 -8.52
CA GLU A 210 10.32 -2.89 -8.44
C GLU A 210 11.61 -2.77 -7.64
N THR A 211 11.71 -3.44 -6.49
CA THR A 211 12.93 -3.48 -5.67
C THR A 211 14.10 -4.07 -6.45
N ALA A 212 13.91 -5.19 -7.14
CA ALA A 212 14.97 -5.81 -7.96
C ALA A 212 15.45 -4.88 -9.09
N ARG A 213 14.54 -4.11 -9.71
CA ARG A 213 14.91 -3.10 -10.72
C ARG A 213 15.65 -1.92 -10.09
N GLN A 214 15.26 -1.50 -8.90
CA GLN A 214 15.90 -0.41 -8.18
C GLN A 214 17.33 -0.78 -7.78
N GLU A 215 17.54 -1.98 -7.23
CA GLU A 215 18.87 -2.51 -6.95
C GLU A 215 19.71 -2.60 -8.23
N SER A 216 19.15 -3.13 -9.31
CA SER A 216 19.85 -3.22 -10.60
C SER A 216 20.21 -1.85 -11.19
N ARG A 217 19.45 -0.79 -10.88
CA ARG A 217 19.79 0.59 -11.26
C ARG A 217 20.91 1.12 -10.39
N MET A 218 20.80 0.94 -9.07
CA MET A 218 21.84 1.37 -8.13
C MET A 218 23.19 0.70 -8.41
N THR A 219 23.22 -0.58 -8.79
CA THR A 219 24.46 -1.26 -9.16
C THR A 219 25.05 -0.71 -10.45
N ARG A 220 24.22 -0.38 -11.45
CA ARG A 220 24.69 0.22 -12.71
C ARG A 220 25.18 1.65 -12.51
N ASP A 221 24.45 2.45 -11.75
CA ASP A 221 24.88 3.80 -11.39
C ASP A 221 26.17 3.73 -10.54
N ALA A 222 26.29 2.80 -9.59
CA ALA A 222 27.54 2.63 -8.84
C ALA A 222 28.71 2.16 -9.71
N GLU A 223 28.48 1.30 -10.70
CA GLU A 223 29.49 0.94 -11.70
C GLU A 223 29.90 2.16 -12.53
N ASP A 224 28.93 2.95 -13.02
CA ASP A 224 29.18 4.17 -13.81
C ASP A 224 29.92 5.24 -12.98
N TRP A 225 29.58 5.41 -11.70
CA TRP A 225 30.24 6.31 -10.76
C TRP A 225 31.63 5.81 -10.35
N ALA A 226 31.81 4.50 -10.17
CA ALA A 226 33.13 3.91 -9.95
C ALA A 226 34.05 4.11 -11.16
N PHE A 227 33.51 4.03 -12.38
CA PHE A 227 34.22 4.42 -13.61
C PHE A 227 34.60 5.90 -13.61
N GLU A 228 33.69 6.81 -13.24
CA GLU A 228 33.96 8.25 -13.14
C GLU A 228 34.97 8.61 -12.04
N GLU A 229 34.96 7.95 -10.88
CA GLU A 229 35.91 8.19 -9.80
C GLU A 229 37.35 7.82 -10.22
N THR A 230 37.53 6.77 -11.02
CA THR A 230 38.83 6.49 -11.68
C THR A 230 39.28 7.57 -12.66
N LEU A 231 38.37 8.39 -13.20
CA LEU A 231 38.70 9.49 -14.12
C LEU A 231 39.03 10.79 -13.38
N VAL A 232 38.51 10.97 -12.15
CA VAL A 232 38.65 12.21 -11.36
C VAL A 232 39.82 12.16 -10.36
N ALA A 233 40.32 10.97 -9.99
CA ALA A 233 41.56 10.82 -9.23
C ALA A 233 42.78 11.26 -10.07
N GLY A 234 43.12 12.55 -9.92
CA GLY A 234 44.12 13.28 -10.68
C GLY A 234 45.46 12.57 -10.85
N SER A 235 45.70 12.14 -12.08
CA SER A 235 46.98 12.07 -12.81
C SER A 235 46.58 11.72 -14.24
N SER A 236 46.98 12.48 -15.27
CA SER A 236 46.80 12.03 -16.67
C SER A 236 47.31 10.58 -16.78
N PRO A 237 46.45 9.55 -16.96
CA PRO A 237 46.91 8.20 -16.72
C PRO A 237 47.78 7.72 -17.88
N PRO A 238 48.66 6.73 -17.64
CA PRO A 238 49.40 5.99 -18.68
C PRO A 238 48.52 5.47 -19.81
N ALA A 239 47.20 5.39 -19.59
CA ALA A 239 46.19 4.99 -20.56
C ALA A 239 46.21 5.84 -21.84
N GLU A 240 46.32 7.17 -21.78
CA GLU A 240 46.27 7.97 -23.02
C GLU A 240 47.53 7.74 -23.87
N ARG A 241 48.70 7.66 -23.24
CA ARG A 241 49.96 7.28 -23.91
C ARG A 241 49.92 5.84 -24.41
N PHE A 242 49.39 4.92 -23.62
CA PHE A 242 49.22 3.52 -23.97
C PHE A 242 48.24 3.33 -25.13
N TRP A 243 47.10 4.03 -25.13
CA TRP A 243 46.13 4.02 -26.22
C TRP A 243 46.71 4.65 -27.48
N THR A 244 47.48 5.73 -27.36
CA THR A 244 48.17 6.35 -28.50
C THR A 244 49.22 5.40 -29.07
N GLN A 245 49.98 4.72 -28.21
CA GLN A 245 51.00 3.74 -28.59
C GLN A 245 50.40 2.46 -29.18
N LEU A 246 49.35 1.92 -28.59
CA LEU A 246 48.61 0.75 -29.09
C LEU A 246 47.95 1.06 -30.44
N ARG A 247 47.39 2.26 -30.59
CA ARG A 247 46.80 2.72 -31.86
C ARG A 247 47.86 2.91 -32.94
N GLY A 248 49.04 3.41 -32.58
CA GLY A 248 50.21 3.47 -33.46
C GLY A 248 50.64 2.07 -33.91
N ASN A 249 50.86 1.15 -32.96
CA ASN A 249 51.29 -0.23 -33.23
C ASN A 249 50.26 -0.99 -34.09
N LEU A 250 48.96 -0.86 -33.78
CA LEU A 250 47.90 -1.46 -34.59
C LEU A 250 47.89 -0.91 -36.02
N ASN A 251 48.15 0.39 -36.20
CA ASN A 251 48.21 0.98 -37.53
C ASN A 251 49.42 0.45 -38.32
N ASP A 252 50.58 0.29 -37.68
CA ASP A 252 51.78 -0.28 -38.29
C ASP A 252 51.58 -1.76 -38.65
N PHE A 253 50.92 -2.56 -37.79
CA PHE A 253 50.57 -3.94 -38.11
C PHE A 253 49.57 -4.03 -39.26
N LEU A 254 48.56 -3.16 -39.29
CA LEU A 254 47.61 -3.12 -40.40
C LEU A 254 48.29 -2.75 -41.72
N GLN A 255 49.28 -1.87 -41.72
CA GLN A 255 50.03 -1.49 -42.92
C GLN A 255 50.89 -2.62 -43.50
N LYS A 256 51.32 -3.57 -42.68
CA LYS A 256 52.09 -4.75 -43.09
C LYS A 256 51.23 -5.90 -43.66
N LEU A 257 49.93 -5.90 -43.40
CA LEU A 257 48.98 -6.89 -43.92
C LEU A 257 48.57 -6.56 -45.37
N ASP A 258 48.33 -7.60 -46.18
CA ASP A 258 47.89 -7.44 -47.56
C ASP A 258 46.49 -6.80 -47.63
N ARG A 259 46.14 -6.18 -48.77
CA ARG A 259 44.90 -5.41 -48.95
C ARG A 259 43.64 -6.21 -48.58
N ARG A 260 43.62 -7.51 -48.88
CA ARG A 260 42.48 -8.40 -48.56
C ARG A 260 42.41 -8.72 -47.07
N GLU A 261 43.55 -9.00 -46.43
CA GLU A 261 43.65 -9.32 -45.00
C GLU A 261 43.29 -8.10 -44.14
N ARG A 262 43.82 -6.93 -44.50
CA ARG A 262 43.51 -5.65 -43.85
C ARG A 262 42.01 -5.34 -43.91
N PHE A 263 41.36 -5.63 -45.03
CA PHE A 263 39.91 -5.44 -45.18
C PHE A 263 39.12 -6.36 -44.24
N VAL A 264 39.44 -7.66 -44.22
CA VAL A 264 38.76 -8.64 -43.35
C VAL A 264 38.92 -8.27 -41.87
N VAL A 265 40.13 -7.93 -41.43
CA VAL A 265 40.39 -7.53 -40.04
C VAL A 265 39.63 -6.25 -39.67
N ARG A 266 39.61 -5.24 -40.55
CA ARG A 266 38.86 -4.00 -40.29
C ARG A 266 37.35 -4.21 -40.20
N CYS A 267 36.79 -5.09 -41.03
CA CYS A 267 35.36 -5.42 -40.98
C CYS A 267 35.01 -6.27 -39.75
N ARG A 268 35.85 -7.26 -39.40
CA ARG A 268 35.62 -8.17 -38.25
C ARG A 268 35.62 -7.42 -36.92
N TYR A 269 36.51 -6.44 -36.77
CA TYR A 269 36.72 -5.70 -35.52
C TYR A 269 36.27 -4.22 -35.58
N ALA A 270 35.49 -3.85 -36.60
CA ALA A 270 34.93 -2.51 -36.79
C ALA A 270 35.97 -1.36 -36.71
N LEU A 271 37.18 -1.58 -37.22
CA LEU A 271 38.28 -0.61 -37.11
C LEU A 271 38.20 0.47 -38.21
N GLY A 272 37.73 1.66 -37.81
CA GLY A 272 37.59 2.87 -38.63
C GLY A 272 36.31 2.92 -39.48
N ASN A 273 36.07 4.04 -40.16
CA ASN A 273 34.88 4.24 -40.98
C ASN A 273 34.89 3.31 -42.19
N HIS A 274 34.14 2.21 -42.11
CA HIS A 274 33.87 1.32 -43.22
C HIS A 274 32.47 1.60 -43.77
N ARG A 275 32.34 1.64 -45.10
CA ARG A 275 31.02 1.65 -45.73
C ARG A 275 30.33 0.33 -45.39
N THR A 276 29.17 0.41 -44.76
CA THR A 276 28.31 -0.74 -44.53
C THR A 276 28.02 -1.41 -45.86
N VAL A 277 28.34 -2.70 -45.96
CA VAL A 277 28.05 -3.50 -47.14
C VAL A 277 26.54 -3.65 -47.19
N LYS A 278 25.90 -3.08 -48.22
CA LYS A 278 24.53 -3.47 -48.56
C LYS A 278 24.62 -4.90 -49.07
N THR A 279 24.06 -5.82 -48.30
CA THR A 279 23.76 -7.20 -48.69
C THR A 279 22.96 -7.25 -49.98
#